data_AF-A0A3M1FJR1-F1
#
_entry.id   AF-A0A3M1FJR1-F1
#
_cell.length_a   1.000
_cell.length_b   1.000
_cell.length_c   1.000
_cell.angle_alpha   90.00
_cell.angle_beta   90.00
_cell.angle_gamma   90.00
#
_symmetry.space_group_name_H-M   'P 1'
#
loop_
_entity.id
_entity.type
_entity.pdbx_description
1 polymer ?
#
loop_
_entity_poly.entity_id
_entity_poly.type
_entity_poly.pdbx_seq_one_letter_code
_entity_poly.pdbx_strand_id
1 'polypeptide(L)'
;RAWEQDIPVVIMCSEGKPENCHRSKLIARALVAAGVDVRHIDERDNLVSQEDVMLRVTGGQPSLFGDDFLHLTSRKRYMPDE
;
A
#
# COMPACT_ATOMS: atom_id res chain seq x y z
N ARG A 1 -22.43 -0.71 5.50
CA ARG A 1 -23.34 -1.47 4.61
C ARG A 1 -22.76 -1.76 3.21
N ALA A 2 -21.71 -1.07 2.72
CA ALA A 2 -21.09 -1.46 1.43
C ALA A 2 -20.40 -2.83 1.48
N TRP A 3 -19.66 -3.10 2.58
CA TRP A 3 -19.00 -4.39 2.85
C TRP A 3 -20.00 -5.57 2.91
N GLU A 4 -21.11 -5.39 3.63
CA GLU A 4 -22.18 -6.40 3.74
C GLU A 4 -22.89 -6.69 2.41
N GLN A 5 -22.74 -5.79 1.44
CA GLN A 5 -23.40 -5.84 0.13
C GLN A 5 -22.43 -6.21 -0.99
N ASP A 6 -21.18 -6.54 -0.67
CA ASP A 6 -20.13 -6.86 -1.65
C ASP A 6 -19.96 -5.78 -2.74
N ILE A 7 -20.12 -4.51 -2.36
CA ILE A 7 -20.02 -3.39 -3.29
C ILE A 7 -18.56 -2.96 -3.42
N PRO A 8 -17.99 -2.87 -4.64
CA PRO A 8 -16.65 -2.33 -4.84
C PRO A 8 -16.55 -0.89 -4.34
N VAL A 9 -15.55 -0.61 -3.49
CA VAL A 9 -15.27 0.72 -2.96
C VAL A 9 -13.93 1.20 -3.48
N VAL A 10 -13.90 2.44 -3.98
CA VAL A 10 -12.68 3.09 -4.44
C VAL A 10 -12.28 4.18 -3.45
N ILE A 11 -11.00 4.18 -3.06
CA ILE A 11 -10.42 5.24 -2.22
C ILE A 11 -9.48 6.07 -3.09
N MET A 12 -9.84 7.32 -3.32
CA MET A 12 -9.05 8.22 -4.18
C MET A 12 -7.75 8.67 -3.50
N CYS A 13 -6.67 8.76 -4.27
CA CYS A 13 -5.35 9.24 -3.85
C CYS A 13 -4.83 10.29 -4.86
N SER A 14 -4.02 11.24 -4.41
CA SER A 14 -3.50 12.37 -5.20
C SER A 14 -2.01 12.20 -5.60
N GLU A 15 -1.37 11.14 -5.14
CA GLU A 15 0.08 10.99 -5.16
C GLU A 15 0.63 10.44 -6.49
N GLY A 16 -0.24 10.11 -7.46
CA GLY A 16 0.09 9.63 -8.82
C GLY A 16 0.70 8.24 -8.87
N LYS A 17 1.58 7.91 -7.92
CA LYS A 17 2.16 6.59 -7.71
C LYS A 17 1.72 6.01 -6.36
N PRO A 18 1.28 4.75 -6.31
CA PRO A 18 0.78 4.16 -5.08
C PRO A 18 1.86 4.05 -3.99
N GLU A 19 3.12 3.80 -4.33
CA GLU A 19 4.23 3.74 -3.36
C GLU A 19 4.53 5.09 -2.69
N ASN A 20 4.05 6.20 -3.25
CA ASN A 20 4.17 7.53 -2.65
C ASN A 20 2.99 7.85 -1.72
N CYS A 21 1.88 7.14 -1.86
CA CYS A 21 0.65 7.39 -1.12
C CYS A 21 0.75 6.88 0.32
N HIS A 22 0.26 7.64 1.29
CA HIS A 22 0.08 7.11 2.66
C HIS A 22 -1.07 6.09 2.75
N ARG A 23 -2.03 6.12 1.82
CA ARG A 23 -3.18 5.20 1.83
C ARG A 23 -2.76 3.76 1.52
N SER A 24 -1.80 3.57 0.62
CA SER A 24 -1.19 2.25 0.39
C SER A 24 -0.36 1.80 1.60
N LYS A 25 0.34 2.72 2.24
CA LYS A 25 1.23 2.42 3.38
C LYS A 25 0.51 2.15 4.70
N LEU A 26 -0.69 2.69 4.90
CA LEU A 26 -1.41 2.62 6.18
C LEU A 26 -2.78 1.96 6.02
N ILE A 27 -3.65 2.56 5.21
CA ILE A 27 -5.04 2.10 5.06
C ILE A 27 -5.08 0.71 4.41
N ALA A 28 -4.37 0.53 3.30
CA ALA A 28 -4.36 -0.73 2.58
C ALA A 28 -3.70 -1.86 3.39
N ARG A 29 -2.69 -1.56 4.22
CA ARG A 29 -2.14 -2.55 5.17
C ARG A 29 -3.21 -3.05 6.14
N ALA A 30 -3.98 -2.15 6.74
CA ALA A 30 -5.05 -2.53 7.65
C ALA A 30 -6.16 -3.34 6.95
N LEU A 31 -6.52 -2.96 5.71
CA LEU A 31 -7.52 -3.67 4.92
C LEU A 31 -7.06 -5.09 4.53
N VAL A 32 -5.81 -5.24 4.07
CA VAL A 32 -5.23 -6.56 3.75
C VAL A 32 -5.13 -7.43 5.00
N ALA A 33 -4.75 -6.86 6.16
CA ALA A 33 -4.75 -7.59 7.42
C ALA A 33 -6.16 -8.06 7.85
N ALA A 34 -7.21 -7.37 7.39
CA ALA A 34 -8.61 -7.77 7.55
C ALA A 34 -9.13 -8.73 6.46
N GLY A 35 -8.26 -9.17 5.54
CA GLY A 35 -8.61 -10.10 4.45
C GLY A 35 -9.27 -9.44 3.23
N VAL A 36 -9.20 -8.12 3.11
CA VAL A 36 -9.74 -7.38 1.96
C VAL A 36 -8.71 -7.34 0.84
N ASP A 37 -9.07 -7.73 -0.38
CA ASP A 37 -8.23 -7.52 -1.56
C ASP A 37 -8.17 -6.02 -1.90
N VAL A 38 -6.96 -5.48 -2.03
CA VAL A 38 -6.74 -4.07 -2.36
C VAL A 38 -5.90 -3.98 -3.63
N ARG A 39 -6.45 -3.30 -4.63
CA ARG A 39 -5.78 -2.95 -5.89
C ARG A 39 -5.56 -1.45 -5.97
N HIS A 40 -4.40 -1.07 -6.50
CA HIS A 40 -4.05 0.33 -6.75
C HIS A 40 -3.95 0.58 -8.24
N ILE A 41 -4.29 1.79 -8.67
CA ILE A 41 -4.06 2.27 -10.03
C ILE A 41 -2.71 2.99 -10.02
N ASP A 42 -1.78 2.55 -10.86
CA ASP A 42 -0.47 3.19 -11.01
C ASP A 42 -0.48 4.34 -12.02
N GLU A 43 0.67 5.00 -12.20
CA GLU A 43 0.80 6.16 -13.10
C GLU A 43 0.61 5.83 -14.59
N ARG A 44 0.43 4.54 -14.93
CA ARG A 44 0.20 4.03 -16.28
C ARG A 44 -1.16 3.35 -16.38
N ASP A 45 -2.08 3.65 -15.46
CA ASP A 45 -3.43 3.10 -15.36
C ASP A 45 -3.48 1.57 -15.15
N ASN A 46 -2.39 0.95 -14.69
CA ASN A 46 -2.37 -0.48 -14.39
C ASN A 46 -2.82 -0.75 -12.97
N LEU A 47 -3.54 -1.87 -12.80
CA LEU A 47 -3.85 -2.40 -11.48
C LEU A 47 -2.65 -3.14 -10.91
N VAL A 48 -2.20 -2.71 -9.73
CA VAL A 48 -1.09 -3.32 -8.99
C VAL A 48 -1.57 -3.81 -7.64
N SER A 49 -1.03 -4.93 -7.16
CA SER A 49 -1.40 -5.48 -5.86
C SER A 49 -0.79 -4.66 -4.72
N GLN A 50 -1.36 -4.77 -3.53
CA GLN A 50 -0.73 -4.20 -2.33
C GLN A 50 0.68 -4.75 -2.10
N GLU A 51 0.92 -6.03 -2.36
CA GLU A 51 2.23 -6.67 -2.22
C GLU A 51 3.27 -6.03 -3.15
N ASP A 52 2.94 -5.84 -4.43
CA ASP A 52 3.82 -5.19 -5.40
C ASP A 52 4.16 -3.75 -4.99
N VAL A 53 3.19 -3.02 -4.44
CA VAL A 53 3.42 -1.65 -3.93
C VAL A 53 4.39 -1.67 -2.75
N MET A 54 4.25 -2.64 -1.84
CA MET A 54 5.14 -2.75 -0.68
C MET A 54 6.56 -3.17 -1.08
N LEU A 55 6.72 -4.02 -2.10
CA LEU A 55 8.03 -4.32 -2.68
C LEU A 55 8.70 -3.07 -3.26
N ARG A 56 7.94 -2.19 -3.93
CA ARG A 56 8.47 -0.90 -4.42
C ARG A 56 8.90 0.03 -3.28
N VAL A 57 8.15 0.04 -2.17
CA VAL A 57 8.45 0.89 -1.00
C VAL A 57 9.71 0.43 -0.26
N THR A 58 9.86 -0.89 -0.09
CA THR A 58 10.96 -1.51 0.67
C THR A 58 12.19 -1.83 -0.18
N GLY A 59 12.09 -1.68 -1.50
CA GLY A 59 13.14 -2.12 -2.42
C GLY A 59 13.28 -3.64 -2.49
N GLY A 60 12.24 -4.39 -2.09
CA GLY A 60 12.25 -5.85 -2.02
C GLY A 60 12.97 -6.42 -0.80
N GLN A 61 13.42 -5.58 0.14
CA GLN A 61 14.06 -6.04 1.37
C GLN A 61 13.01 -6.24 2.47
N PRO A 62 12.83 -7.48 2.98
CA PRO A 62 11.94 -7.72 4.10
C PRO A 62 12.50 -7.08 5.38
N SER A 63 11.60 -6.61 6.25
CA SER A 63 11.98 -6.08 7.57
C SER A 63 12.52 -7.19 8.47
N LEU A 64 13.69 -6.98 9.08
CA LEU A 64 14.28 -7.92 10.04
C LEU A 64 13.43 -8.06 11.32
N PHE A 65 12.70 -7.00 11.69
CA PHE A 65 11.87 -6.96 12.90
C PHE A 65 10.38 -7.11 12.59
N GLY A 66 10.03 -7.37 11.33
CA GLY A 66 8.65 -7.41 10.85
C GLY A 66 8.11 -6.04 10.42
N ASP A 67 7.01 -6.04 9.66
CA ASP A 67 6.47 -4.86 8.99
C ASP A 67 5.86 -3.83 9.96
N ASP A 68 5.60 -4.20 11.20
CA ASP A 68 5.04 -3.32 12.23
C ASP A 68 6.04 -2.24 12.68
N PHE A 69 7.34 -2.47 12.47
CA PHE A 69 8.40 -1.49 12.73
C PHE A 69 8.65 -0.53 11.56
N LEU A 70 7.98 -0.73 10.41
CA LEU A 70 8.10 0.17 9.27
C LEU A 70 7.22 1.42 9.48
N HIS A 71 7.85 2.52 9.91
CA HIS A 71 7.19 3.83 10.00
C HIS A 71 7.04 4.50 8.62
N LEU A 72 6.00 4.08 7.90
CA LEU A 72 5.71 4.52 6.53
C LEU A 72 4.75 5.72 6.49
N THR A 73 5.20 6.82 5.88
CA THR A 73 4.47 8.07 5.60
C THR A 73 4.53 8.46 4.11
N SER A 74 3.71 9.45 3.72
CA SER A 74 3.62 9.94 2.33
C SER A 74 4.93 10.56 1.84
N ARG A 75 5.32 10.29 0.59
CA ARG A 75 6.48 10.86 -0.14
C ARG A 75 7.87 10.77 0.54
N LYS A 76 8.00 10.11 1.68
CA LYS A 76 9.30 9.86 2.32
C LYS A 76 10.10 8.82 1.52
N ARG A 77 11.40 9.06 1.35
CA ARG A 77 12.35 8.07 0.82
C ARG A 77 12.77 7.14 1.95
N TYR A 78 12.71 5.84 1.69
CA TYR A 78 13.20 4.80 2.58
C TYR A 78 14.48 4.26 1.96
N MET A 79 15.60 4.40 2.67
CA MET A 79 16.86 3.75 2.29
C MET A 79 16.92 2.40 3.01
N PRO A 80 17.54 1.37 2.42
CA PRO A 80 17.91 0.16 3.15
C PRO A 80 18.80 0.55 4.33
N ASP A 81 18.57 -0.03 5.50
CA ASP A 81 19.51 0.09 6.62
C ASP A 81 20.83 -0.62 6.23
N GLU A 82 21.97 0.06 6.36
CA GLU A 82 23.34 -0.49 6.17
C GLU A 82 23.75 -1.44 7.30
#